data_AF-A0A3E4PYM3-F1
#
_entry.id   AF-A0A3E4PYM3-F1
#
_cell.length_a   1.000
_cell.length_b   1.000
_cell.length_c   1.000
_cell.angle_alpha   90.00
_cell.angle_beta   90.00
_cell.angle_gamma   90.00
#
_symmetry.space_group_name_H-M   'P 1'
#
loop_
_entity.id
_entity.type
_entity.pdbx_description
1 polymer ?
#
loop_
_entity_poly.entity_id
_entity_poly.type
_entity_poly.pdbx_seq_one_letter_code
_entity_poly.pdbx_strand_id
1 'polypeptide(L)'
;MKKFLSLFLCLTCVLTLVACGKKVAPITLPQTDEITSIDITFEENTVSHSDKTWISEIIADISSSEPTKKESVQDCPQVESYIKIDFQFETGTSTIFAYEDSGKYYVEQPYQGIYKIDSQLFERLQETD
;
A
#
# COMPACT_ATOMS: atom_id res chain seq x y z
N MET A 1 -16.09 24.16 47.40
CA MET A 1 -15.89 23.00 46.50
C MET A 1 -16.55 23.13 45.11
N LYS A 2 -17.31 24.20 44.78
CA LYS A 2 -17.90 24.37 43.43
C LYS A 2 -16.90 24.82 42.33
N LYS A 3 -15.85 25.55 42.71
CA LYS A 3 -14.86 26.13 41.77
C LYS A 3 -13.92 25.08 41.15
N PHE A 4 -13.58 24.03 41.92
CA PHE A 4 -12.75 22.91 41.46
C PHE A 4 -13.52 21.94 40.56
N LEU A 5 -14.84 21.79 40.79
CA LEU A 5 -15.71 20.96 39.95
C LEU A 5 -15.83 21.52 38.51
N SER A 6 -15.94 22.86 38.40
CA SER A 6 -15.94 23.55 37.10
C SER A 6 -14.60 23.44 36.37
N LEU A 7 -13.49 23.42 37.11
CA LEU A 7 -12.15 23.32 36.54
C LEU A 7 -11.86 21.90 36.02
N PHE A 8 -12.31 20.87 36.76
CA PHE A 8 -12.25 19.48 36.30
C PHE A 8 -13.10 19.23 35.06
N LEU A 9 -14.30 19.82 35.00
CA LEU A 9 -15.20 19.70 33.84
C LEU A 9 -14.64 20.39 32.58
N CYS A 10 -13.92 21.51 32.76
CA CYS A 10 -13.25 22.18 31.66
C CYS A 10 -12.04 21.37 31.14
N LEU A 11 -11.30 20.73 32.04
CA LEU A 11 -10.11 19.93 31.69
C LEU A 11 -10.46 18.66 30.91
N THR A 12 -11.60 18.02 31.22
CA THR A 12 -12.07 16.84 30.47
C THR A 12 -12.49 17.17 29.03
N CYS A 13 -13.02 18.38 28.78
CA CYS A 13 -13.41 18.80 27.43
C CYS A 13 -12.22 19.11 26.51
N VAL A 14 -11.07 19.51 27.06
CA VAL A 14 -9.84 19.76 26.26
C VAL A 14 -9.18 18.44 25.85
N LEU A 15 -9.29 17.40 26.68
CA LEU A 15 -8.69 16.08 26.39
C LEU A 15 -9.42 15.32 25.27
N THR A 16 -10.70 15.60 25.00
CA THR A 16 -11.45 14.97 23.90
C THR A 16 -11.19 15.57 22.52
N LEU A 17 -10.45 16.70 22.43
CA LEU A 17 -10.22 17.42 21.16
C LEU A 17 -8.96 16.98 20.39
N VAL A 18 -8.18 16.00 20.89
CA VAL A 18 -6.93 15.56 20.24
C VAL A 18 -7.10 14.30 19.38
N ALA A 19 -8.33 13.79 19.22
CA ALA A 19 -8.61 12.65 18.35
C ALA A 19 -8.72 13.05 16.87
N CYS A 20 -7.81 13.89 16.35
CA CYS A 20 -7.60 13.99 14.90
C CYS A 20 -6.74 12.80 14.47
N GLY A 21 -7.32 11.60 14.49
CA GLY A 21 -6.73 10.47 13.79
C GLY A 21 -6.75 10.77 12.30
N LYS A 22 -5.58 10.99 11.68
CA LYS A 22 -5.50 11.03 10.21
C LYS A 22 -6.08 9.71 9.69
N LYS A 23 -7.20 9.81 8.96
CA LYS A 23 -7.76 8.66 8.25
C LYS A 23 -6.73 8.28 7.19
N VAL A 24 -6.20 7.06 7.26
CA VAL A 24 -5.25 6.56 6.27
C VAL A 24 -6.03 6.28 4.99
N ALA A 25 -5.54 6.79 3.86
CA ALA A 25 -6.16 6.58 2.56
C ALA A 25 -5.95 5.12 2.10
N PRO A 26 -6.93 4.49 1.44
CA PRO A 26 -6.71 3.24 0.72
C PRO A 26 -5.69 3.40 -0.42
N ILE A 27 -5.14 2.29 -0.89
CA ILE A 27 -4.26 2.30 -2.06
C ILE A 27 -5.01 2.80 -3.30
N THR A 28 -4.34 3.61 -4.12
CA THR A 28 -4.91 4.12 -5.38
C THR A 28 -4.26 3.38 -6.54
N LEU A 29 -5.03 2.52 -7.20
CA LEU A 29 -4.57 1.73 -8.35
C LEU A 29 -5.17 2.27 -9.66
N PRO A 30 -4.48 2.06 -10.80
CA PRO A 30 -5.04 2.36 -12.11
C PRO A 30 -6.29 1.53 -12.41
N GLN A 31 -7.12 2.00 -13.34
CA GLN A 31 -8.27 1.22 -13.78
C GLN A 31 -7.81 0.02 -14.62
N THR A 32 -8.40 -1.14 -14.39
CA THR A 32 -8.00 -2.41 -15.02
C THR A 32 -8.04 -2.38 -16.55
N ASP A 33 -8.97 -1.61 -17.14
CA ASP A 33 -9.12 -1.45 -18.59
C ASP A 33 -8.02 -0.59 -19.22
N GLU A 34 -7.40 0.30 -18.45
CA GLU A 34 -6.27 1.13 -18.89
C GLU A 34 -4.94 0.35 -18.94
N ILE A 35 -4.83 -0.75 -18.17
CA ILE A 35 -3.60 -1.54 -18.03
C ILE A 35 -3.42 -2.46 -19.23
N THR A 36 -2.32 -2.32 -19.96
CA THR A 36 -1.95 -3.19 -21.10
C THR A 36 -1.28 -4.48 -20.63
N SER A 37 -0.36 -4.38 -19.68
CA SER A 37 0.28 -5.51 -18.99
C SER A 37 0.72 -5.11 -17.58
N ILE A 38 1.03 -6.09 -16.74
CA ILE A 38 1.73 -5.90 -15.48
C ILE A 38 3.08 -6.61 -15.59
N ASP A 39 4.16 -5.87 -15.42
CA ASP A 39 5.50 -6.44 -15.35
C ASP A 39 5.88 -6.60 -13.88
N ILE A 40 6.18 -7.84 -13.49
CA ILE A 40 6.69 -8.16 -12.16
C ILE A 40 8.18 -8.42 -12.28
N THR A 41 8.98 -7.62 -11.59
CA THR A 41 10.43 -7.78 -11.51
C THR A 41 10.85 -8.16 -10.10
N PHE A 42 11.50 -9.31 -9.96
CA PHE A 42 12.12 -9.76 -8.73
C PHE A 42 13.60 -10.05 -8.99
N GLU A 43 14.48 -9.35 -8.27
CA GLU A 43 15.92 -9.32 -8.53
C GLU A 43 16.23 -8.93 -10.00
N GLU A 44 16.77 -9.84 -10.81
CA GLU A 44 17.11 -9.63 -12.23
C GLU A 44 16.08 -10.23 -13.20
N ASN A 45 15.03 -10.88 -12.68
CA ASN A 45 14.03 -11.56 -13.50
C ASN A 45 12.77 -10.70 -13.62
N THR A 46 12.31 -10.48 -14.86
CA THR A 46 11.05 -9.79 -15.15
C THR A 46 10.12 -10.70 -15.92
N VAL A 47 8.89 -10.85 -15.43
CA VAL A 47 7.79 -11.55 -16.11
C VAL A 47 6.67 -10.56 -16.41
N SER A 48 6.13 -10.64 -17.63
CA SER A 48 5.04 -9.77 -18.08
C SER A 48 3.74 -10.54 -18.21
N HIS A 49 2.69 -10.06 -17.55
CA HIS A 49 1.36 -10.65 -17.60
C HIS A 49 0.40 -9.71 -18.34
N SER A 50 -0.11 -10.16 -19.49
CA SER A 50 -1.10 -9.44 -20.30
C SER A 50 -2.50 -10.08 -20.26
N ASP A 51 -2.67 -11.18 -19.52
CA ASP A 51 -3.97 -11.83 -19.37
C ASP A 51 -4.91 -10.95 -18.54
N LYS A 52 -6.06 -10.60 -19.12
CA LYS A 52 -6.99 -9.63 -18.50
C LYS A 52 -7.66 -10.17 -17.24
N THR A 53 -7.90 -11.48 -17.15
CA THR A 53 -8.47 -12.10 -15.95
C THR A 53 -7.46 -12.05 -14.82
N TRP A 54 -6.21 -12.46 -15.09
CA TRP A 54 -5.13 -12.40 -14.13
C TRP A 54 -4.86 -10.96 -13.65
N ILE A 55 -4.83 -9.98 -14.56
CA ILE A 55 -4.67 -8.55 -14.21
C ILE A 55 -5.80 -8.10 -13.28
N SER A 56 -7.04 -8.47 -13.58
CA SER A 56 -8.21 -8.08 -12.77
C SER A 56 -8.13 -8.66 -11.36
N GLU A 57 -7.71 -9.91 -11.23
CA GLU A 57 -7.51 -10.58 -9.94
C GLU A 57 -6.40 -9.92 -9.13
N ILE A 58 -5.23 -9.67 -9.75
CA ILE A 58 -4.11 -9.01 -9.06
C ILE A 58 -4.48 -7.61 -8.57
N ILE A 59 -5.20 -6.83 -9.39
CA ILE A 59 -5.69 -5.51 -8.97
C ILE A 59 -6.68 -5.64 -7.81
N ALA A 60 -7.58 -6.62 -7.85
CA ALA A 60 -8.53 -6.86 -6.76
C ALA A 60 -7.80 -7.24 -5.46
N ASP A 61 -6.82 -8.14 -5.54
CA ASP A 61 -6.04 -8.59 -4.38
C ASP A 61 -5.25 -7.42 -3.78
N ILE A 62 -4.53 -6.63 -4.59
CA ILE A 62 -3.78 -5.45 -4.11
C ILE A 62 -4.73 -4.39 -3.54
N SER A 63 -5.91 -4.18 -4.15
CA SER A 63 -6.90 -3.21 -3.67
C SER A 63 -7.44 -3.53 -2.28
N SER A 64 -7.37 -4.80 -1.86
CA SER A 64 -7.80 -5.26 -0.53
C SER A 64 -6.77 -4.99 0.58
N SER A 65 -5.60 -4.46 0.23
CA SER A 65 -4.51 -4.19 1.17
C SER A 65 -4.91 -3.23 2.30
N GLU A 66 -4.39 -3.51 3.50
CA GLU A 66 -4.72 -2.74 4.69
C GLU A 66 -3.82 -1.49 4.79
N PRO A 67 -4.37 -0.27 4.78
CA PRO A 67 -3.56 0.94 4.84
C PRO A 67 -2.86 1.08 6.20
N THR A 68 -1.55 1.34 6.19
CA THR A 68 -0.76 1.49 7.42
C THR A 68 -0.52 2.96 7.76
N LYS A 69 -0.09 3.25 8.99
CA LYS A 69 0.29 4.61 9.39
C LYS A 69 1.72 4.99 8.94
N LYS A 70 2.43 4.12 8.22
CA LYS A 70 3.78 4.40 7.72
C LYS A 70 3.66 5.30 6.47
N GLU A 71 4.51 6.31 6.37
CA GLU A 71 4.62 7.16 5.19
C GLU A 71 5.63 6.55 4.21
N SER A 72 5.32 6.58 2.91
CA SER A 72 6.32 6.32 1.86
C SER A 72 6.86 7.67 1.40
N VAL A 73 8.17 7.88 1.59
CA VAL A 73 8.83 9.20 1.35
C VAL A 73 10.00 9.09 0.37
N GLN A 74 10.03 8.00 -0.39
CA GLN A 74 11.14 7.55 -1.20
C GLN A 74 10.65 6.98 -2.53
N ASP A 75 11.53 6.94 -3.53
CA ASP A 75 11.21 6.40 -4.85
C ASP A 75 11.14 4.86 -4.86
N CYS A 76 11.86 4.20 -3.95
CA CYS A 76 11.84 2.75 -3.79
C CYS A 76 12.08 2.33 -2.31
N PRO A 77 11.59 1.13 -1.91
CA PRO A 77 11.79 0.60 -0.57
C PRO A 77 13.27 0.53 -0.16
N GLN A 78 13.59 0.89 1.09
CA GLN A 78 14.93 0.76 1.68
C GLN A 78 15.08 -0.59 2.40
N VAL A 79 14.88 -1.67 1.64
CA VAL A 79 15.03 -3.06 2.10
C VAL A 79 15.97 -3.82 1.17
N GLU A 80 16.51 -4.94 1.62
CA GLU A 80 17.49 -5.73 0.85
C GLU A 80 16.90 -6.31 -0.43
N SER A 81 15.64 -6.76 -0.39
CA SER A 81 14.95 -7.34 -1.54
C SER A 81 13.50 -6.87 -1.60
N TYR A 82 13.06 -6.56 -2.82
CA TYR A 82 11.70 -6.15 -3.12
C TYR A 82 11.31 -6.62 -4.52
N ILE A 83 10.00 -6.74 -4.73
CA ILE A 83 9.37 -6.98 -6.02
C ILE A 83 8.95 -5.62 -6.56
N LYS A 84 9.34 -5.30 -7.79
CA LYS A 84 8.85 -4.12 -8.50
C LYS A 84 7.68 -4.54 -9.40
N ILE A 85 6.57 -3.82 -9.29
CA ILE A 85 5.34 -4.08 -10.04
C ILE A 85 5.06 -2.85 -10.90
N ASP A 86 5.24 -2.99 -12.21
CA ASP A 86 5.00 -1.94 -13.19
C ASP A 86 3.68 -2.18 -13.93
N PHE A 87 2.69 -1.32 -13.70
CA PHE A 87 1.47 -1.27 -14.49
C PHE A 87 1.76 -0.52 -15.79
N GLN A 88 1.80 -1.25 -16.91
CA GLN A 88 2.02 -0.67 -18.22
C GLN A 88 0.70 -0.14 -18.80
N PHE A 89 0.78 1.00 -19.45
CA PHE A 89 -0.33 1.62 -20.18
C PHE A 89 0.05 1.77 -21.65
N GLU A 90 -0.91 2.18 -22.49
CA GLU A 90 -0.60 2.59 -23.88
C GLU A 90 0.46 3.69 -23.93
N THR A 91 0.44 4.59 -22.94
CA THR A 91 1.45 5.64 -22.77
C THR A 91 1.82 5.78 -21.30
N GLY A 92 3.02 5.31 -20.95
CA GLY A 92 3.60 5.45 -19.61
C GLY A 92 3.40 4.22 -18.74
N THR A 93 3.82 4.38 -17.48
CA THR A 93 3.89 3.29 -16.50
C THR A 93 3.59 3.85 -15.11
N SER A 94 2.94 3.05 -14.25
CA SER A 94 2.83 3.32 -12.81
C SER A 94 3.53 2.21 -12.05
N THR A 95 4.36 2.57 -11.07
CA THR A 95 5.15 1.59 -10.31
C THR A 95 4.70 1.55 -8.86
N ILE A 96 4.57 0.34 -8.32
CA ILE A 96 4.51 0.05 -6.89
C ILE A 96 5.53 -1.04 -6.55
N PHE A 97 5.78 -1.25 -5.27
CA PHE A 97 6.73 -2.24 -4.79
C PHE A 97 6.09 -3.16 -3.76
N ALA A 98 6.48 -4.43 -3.71
CA ALA A 98 6.11 -5.34 -2.65
C ALA A 98 7.36 -5.88 -1.94
N TYR A 99 7.30 -6.05 -0.63
CA TYR A 99 8.44 -6.58 0.15
C TYR A 99 8.00 -7.23 1.46
N GLU A 100 8.89 -8.06 1.98
CA GLU A 100 8.83 -8.54 3.35
C GLU A 100 9.64 -7.60 4.27
N ASP A 101 9.05 -7.22 5.41
CA ASP A 101 9.77 -6.61 6.52
C ASP A 101 9.35 -7.33 7.82
N SER A 102 10.31 -8.02 8.43
CA SER A 102 10.15 -8.66 9.74
C SER A 102 8.99 -9.67 9.80
N GLY A 103 8.87 -10.55 8.78
CA GLY A 103 7.79 -11.57 8.71
C GLY A 103 6.41 -11.01 8.37
N LYS A 104 6.33 -9.77 7.88
CA LYS A 104 5.11 -9.13 7.39
C LYS A 104 5.32 -8.64 5.97
N TYR A 105 4.24 -8.64 5.21
CA TYR A 105 4.29 -8.32 3.78
C TYR A 105 3.60 -6.99 3.51
N TYR A 106 4.21 -6.22 2.62
CA TYR A 106 3.78 -4.87 2.32
C TYR A 106 3.75 -4.63 0.82
N VAL A 107 2.86 -3.75 0.40
CA VAL A 107 2.92 -3.02 -0.86
C VAL A 107 3.18 -1.55 -0.53
N GLU A 108 4.13 -0.94 -1.22
CA GLU A 108 4.50 0.46 -1.09
C GLU A 108 4.26 1.18 -2.41
N GLN A 109 3.45 2.22 -2.35
CA GLN A 109 3.26 3.16 -3.45
C GLN A 109 4.05 4.43 -3.13
N PRO A 110 5.08 4.76 -3.93
CA PRO A 110 5.94 5.91 -3.70
C PRO A 110 5.14 7.19 -3.43
N TYR A 111 5.48 7.90 -2.36
CA TYR A 111 4.85 9.16 -1.94
C TYR A 111 3.36 9.11 -1.61
N GLN A 112 2.75 7.92 -1.57
CA GLN A 112 1.32 7.74 -1.24
C GLN A 112 1.15 7.00 0.08
N GLY A 113 1.80 5.85 0.24
CA GLY A 113 1.65 5.08 1.46
C GLY A 113 2.20 3.66 1.37
N ILE A 114 2.18 3.02 2.54
CA ILE A 114 2.57 1.62 2.71
C ILE A 114 1.35 0.87 3.21
N TYR A 115 1.05 -0.25 2.57
CA TYR A 115 -0.15 -1.04 2.76
C TYR A 115 0.28 -2.46 3.11
N LYS A 116 -0.39 -3.09 4.07
CA LYS A 116 -0.11 -4.47 4.45
C LYS A 116 -0.89 -5.41 3.54
N ILE A 117 -0.23 -6.45 3.06
CA ILE A 117 -0.83 -7.55 2.31
C ILE A 117 -0.64 -8.87 3.06
N ASP A 118 -1.35 -9.91 2.64
CA ASP A 118 -1.12 -11.26 3.14
C ASP A 118 0.06 -11.93 2.41
N SER A 119 0.48 -13.09 2.93
CA SER A 119 1.57 -13.87 2.34
C SER A 119 1.18 -14.48 1.00
N GLN A 120 -0.11 -14.78 0.77
CA GLN A 120 -0.58 -15.45 -0.44
C GLN A 120 -0.41 -14.53 -1.65
N LEU A 121 -0.80 -13.26 -1.53
CA LEU A 121 -0.55 -12.26 -2.56
C LEU A 121 0.96 -12.05 -2.77
N PHE A 122 1.74 -11.99 -1.69
CA PHE A 122 3.19 -11.80 -1.80
C PHE A 122 3.88 -12.98 -2.52
N GLU A 123 3.49 -14.21 -2.21
CA GLU A 123 3.96 -15.43 -2.87
C GLU A 123 3.56 -15.47 -4.34
N ARG A 124 2.29 -15.16 -4.64
CA ARG A 124 1.78 -15.05 -6.02
C ARG A 124 2.55 -14.02 -6.87
N LEU A 125 3.03 -12.93 -6.25
CA LEU A 125 3.85 -11.92 -6.93
C LEU A 125 5.31 -12.38 -7.15
N GLN A 126 5.78 -13.42 -6.46
CA GLN A 126 7.11 -14.00 -6.70
C GLN A 126 7.10 -15.12 -7.73
N GLU A 127 5.94 -15.71 -8.01
CA GLU A 127 5.80 -16.77 -9.01
C GLU A 127 6.09 -16.20 -10.41
N THR A 128 7.26 -16.55 -10.95
CA THR A 128 7.77 -16.08 -12.25
C THR A 128 7.52 -17.08 -13.39
N ASP A 129 6.43 -17.84 -13.35
CA ASP A 129 6.13 -18.88 -14.36
C ASP A 129 5.51 -18.34 -15.66
#